data_AF-A0A377XMT1-F1
#
_entry.id   AF-A0A377XMT1-F1
#
_cell.length_a   1.000
_cell.length_b   1.000
_cell.length_c   1.000
_cell.angle_alpha   90.00
_cell.angle_beta   90.00
_cell.angle_gamma   90.00
#
_symmetry.space_group_name_H-M   'P 1'
#
loop_
_entity.id
_entity.type
_entity.pdbx_description
1 polymer ?
#
loop_
_entity_poly.entity_id
_entity_poly.type
_entity_poly.pdbx_seq_one_letter_code
_entity_poly.pdbx_strand_id
1 'polypeptide(L)' 'MRKLTLALAAASLLFTLNSAVVARASTPQPLWVGTNVAQLAEQAPIHWVSVAQI' A
#
# COMPACT_ATOMS: atom_id res chain seq x y z
N MET A 1 -41.21 -10.97 2.76
CA MET A 1 -40.56 -9.66 2.99
C MET A 1 -39.77 -9.64 4.31
N ARG A 2 -40.42 -9.62 5.50
CA ARG A 2 -39.73 -9.50 6.81
C ARG A 2 -38.65 -10.56 7.10
N LYS A 3 -38.90 -11.82 6.73
CA LYS A 3 -37.97 -12.93 6.95
C LYS A 3 -36.67 -12.80 6.13
N LEU A 4 -36.76 -12.23 4.93
CA LEU A 4 -35.63 -12.07 4.02
C LEU A 4 -34.74 -10.90 4.47
N THR A 5 -35.35 -9.81 4.95
CA THR A 5 -34.63 -8.70 5.58
C THR A 5 -33.88 -9.13 6.83
N LEU A 6 -34.49 -9.97 7.68
CA LEU A 6 -33.83 -10.49 8.88
C LEU A 6 -32.66 -11.42 8.54
N ALA A 7 -32.81 -12.26 7.53
CA ALA A 7 -31.72 -13.13 7.06
C ALA A 7 -30.53 -12.31 6.53
N LEU A 8 -30.81 -11.26 5.74
CA LEU A 8 -29.76 -10.38 5.22
C LEU A 8 -29.03 -9.61 6.34
N ALA A 9 -29.78 -9.14 7.35
CA ALA A 9 -29.21 -8.47 8.52
C ALA A 9 -28.36 -9.40 9.39
N ALA A 10 -28.80 -10.65 9.58
CA ALA A 10 -28.02 -11.66 10.28
C ALA A 10 -26.73 -12.00 9.51
N ALA A 11 -26.81 -12.12 8.18
CA ALA A 11 -25.65 -12.40 7.34
C ALA A 11 -24.63 -11.24 7.35
N SER A 12 -25.10 -9.99 7.25
CA SER A 12 -24.20 -8.83 7.31
C SER A 12 -23.57 -8.66 8.70
N LEU A 13 -24.32 -8.94 9.76
CA LEU A 13 -23.81 -8.94 11.13
C LEU A 13 -22.72 -9.99 11.32
N LEU A 14 -22.99 -11.25 10.91
CA LEU A 14 -21.99 -12.32 10.95
C LEU A 14 -20.76 -11.99 10.13
N PHE A 15 -20.92 -11.43 8.92
CA PHE A 15 -19.78 -11.04 8.09
C PHE A 15 -18.93 -9.96 8.75
N THR A 16 -19.55 -8.95 9.36
CA THR A 16 -18.85 -7.84 10.04
C THR A 16 -18.13 -8.32 11.31
N LEU A 17 -18.74 -9.24 12.07
CA LEU A 17 -18.12 -9.82 13.26
C LEU A 17 -16.97 -10.80 12.94
N ASN A 18 -17.05 -11.51 11.80
CA ASN A 18 -16.01 -12.46 11.37
C ASN A 18 -14.92 -11.83 10.50
N SER A 19 -15.08 -10.58 10.06
CA SER A 19 -14.03 -9.89 9.32
C SER A 19 -12.99 -9.36 10.31
N ALA A 20 -11.91 -10.13 10.47
CA ALA A 20 -10.71 -9.64 11.12
C ALA A 20 -10.18 -8.44 10.31
N VAL A 21 -10.25 -7.24 10.88
CA VAL A 21 -9.58 -6.07 10.32
C VAL A 21 -8.08 -6.29 10.49
N VAL A 22 -7.43 -6.82 9.46
CA VAL A 22 -5.98 -6.83 9.39
C VAL A 22 -5.56 -5.39 9.08
N ALA A 23 -5.13 -4.67 10.11
CA ALA A 23 -4.44 -3.40 9.93
C ALA A 23 -3.21 -3.70 9.05
N ARG A 24 -3.24 -3.26 7.79
CA ARG A 24 -2.09 -3.39 6.91
C ARG A 24 -0.96 -2.61 7.56
N ALA A 25 0.03 -3.32 8.11
CA ALA A 25 1.19 -2.70 8.71
C ALA A 25 1.79 -1.75 7.67
N SER A 26 1.70 -0.45 7.92
CA SER A 26 2.50 0.53 7.19
C SER A 26 3.95 0.09 7.35
N THR A 27 4.70 -0.07 6.27
CA THR A 27 6.14 -0.32 6.36
C THR A 27 6.76 0.92 7.01
N PRO A 28 7.12 0.86 8.32
CA PRO A 28 7.53 2.07 9.02
C PRO A 28 8.92 2.44 8.52
N GLN A 29 9.07 3.66 8.01
CA GLN A 29 10.38 4.17 7.63
C GLN A 29 11.14 4.61 8.89
N PRO A 30 12.48 4.47 8.91
CA PRO A 30 13.29 4.99 10.00
C PRO A 30 13.07 6.49 10.17
N LEU A 31 12.96 6.97 11.43
CA LEU A 31 12.86 8.40 11.73
C LEU A 31 14.06 9.19 11.19
N TRP A 32 15.23 8.56 11.18
CA TRP A 32 16.45 9.08 10.57
C TRP A 32 17.08 7.97 9.72
N VAL A 33 16.89 8.05 8.40
CA VAL A 33 17.42 7.04 7.46
C VAL A 33 18.94 7.24 7.26
N GLY A 34 19.39 8.49 7.27
CA GLY A 34 20.76 8.83 6.85
C GLY A 34 20.98 8.57 5.35
N THR A 35 22.09 9.06 4.82
CA THR A 35 22.54 8.75 3.46
C THR A 35 24.06 8.81 3.40
N ASN A 36 24.67 8.17 2.41
CA ASN A 36 26.10 8.20 2.18
C ASN A 36 26.45 8.66 0.76
N VAL A 37 27.72 8.97 0.52
CA VAL A 37 28.17 9.50 -0.78
C VAL A 37 27.92 8.50 -1.93
N ALA A 38 28.00 7.19 -1.68
CA ALA A 38 27.73 6.20 -2.71
C ALA A 38 26.24 6.19 -3.11
N GLN A 39 25.32 6.34 -2.15
CA GLN A 39 23.88 6.46 -2.43
C GLN A 39 23.54 7.77 -3.14
N LEU A 40 24.27 8.86 -2.85
CA LEU A 40 24.08 10.13 -3.54
C LEU A 40 24.62 10.12 -4.98
N ALA A 41 25.70 9.39 -5.21
CA ALA A 41 26.32 9.24 -6.53
C ALA A 41 25.71 8.11 -7.36
N GLU A 42 24.74 7.37 -6.81
CA GLU A 42 24.09 6.27 -7.50
C GLU A 42 23.34 6.79 -8.75
N GLN A 43 23.81 6.38 -9.92
CA GLN A 43 23.16 6.69 -11.19
C GLN A 43 22.53 5.41 -11.75
N ALA A 44 21.23 5.49 -12.03
CA ALA A 44 20.54 4.41 -12.72
C ALA A 44 21.12 4.24 -14.15
N PRO A 45 21.22 3.01 -14.67
CA PRO A 45 21.76 2.74 -15.99
C PRO A 45 20.75 3.14 -17.08
N ILE A 46 20.61 4.44 -17.29
CA ILE A 46 19.68 5.05 -18.23
C ILE A 46 20.48 5.66 -19.38
N HIS A 47 20.08 5.34 -20.61
CA HIS A 47 20.64 5.94 -21.82
C HIS A 47 20.05 7.35 -22.04
N TRP A 48 20.57 8.31 -21.29
CA TRP A 48 20.18 9.72 -21.43
C TRP A 48 20.70 10.30 -22.74
N VAL A 49 19.81 10.85 -23.54
CA VAL A 49 20.14 11.63 -24.74
C VAL A 49 19.55 13.02 -24.63
N SER A 50 20.31 14.03 -25.04
CA SER A 50 19.81 15.39 -25.21
C SER A 50 19.13 15.55 -26.58
N VAL A 51 18.33 16.61 -26.75
CA VAL A 51 17.67 16.91 -28.03
C VAL A 51 18.66 17.09 -29.18
N ALA A 52 19.87 17.59 -28.91
CA ALA A 52 20.92 17.74 -29.93
C ALA A 52 21.57 16.40 -30.36
N GLN A 53 21.33 15.32 -29.60
CA GLN A 53 21.86 13.97 -29.84
C GLN A 53 20.81 13.01 -30.40
N ILE A 54 19.56 13.47 -30.56
CA ILE A 54 18.50 12.80 -31.33
C ILE A 54 18.74 13.09 -32.81
#